data_AF-A0A3R6ECG5-F1
#
_entry.id   AF-A0A3R6ECG5-F1
#
_cell.length_a   1.000
_cell.length_b   1.000
_cell.length_c   1.000
_cell.angle_alpha   90.00
_cell.angle_beta   90.00
_cell.angle_gamma   90.00
#
_symmetry.space_group_name_H-M   'P 1'
#
loop_
_entity.id
_entity.type
_entity.pdbx_description
1 polymer ?
#
loop_
_entity_poly.entity_id
_entity_poly.type
_entity_poly.pdbx_seq_one_letter_code
_entity_poly.pdbx_strand_id
1 'polypeptide(L)'
;MIEQLLDYINSLGWLQTSTICQLHNPCKANISCSHRSQTVIIDFDHIKDLHCKGQEPLASVDAIYKNEELLFIEIKGWKKYLEYHLHDISQKDIKEQITKYKLEKKLQDSLSILDILVSKANISDPHLFKSLPKQYIIVTDISTENDPLEKFAENLTFLATFSSGLNLWDATKEQIERFPSSRFSEYNISGPFLVYCKDFDRFIL
;
A
#
# COMPACT_ATOMS: atom_id res chain seq x y z
N MET A 1 -22.35 6.67 2.43
CA MET A 1 -21.97 5.35 2.95
C MET A 1 -20.53 5.30 3.44
N ILE A 2 -19.51 5.55 2.60
CA ILE A 2 -18.13 5.65 3.12
C ILE A 2 -18.08 6.74 4.20
N GLU A 3 -18.68 7.91 3.97
CA GLU A 3 -18.75 8.97 4.99
C GLU A 3 -19.37 8.47 6.31
N GLN A 4 -20.48 7.71 6.25
CA GLN A 4 -21.11 7.14 7.44
C GLN A 4 -20.21 6.13 8.16
N LEU A 5 -19.45 5.34 7.39
CA LEU A 5 -18.47 4.42 7.95
C LEU A 5 -17.32 5.17 8.63
N LEU A 6 -16.82 6.24 8.00
CA LEU A 6 -15.78 7.09 8.56
C LEU A 6 -16.27 7.83 9.81
N ASP A 7 -17.50 8.34 9.80
CA ASP A 7 -18.16 8.93 10.96
C ASP A 7 -18.29 7.92 12.10
N TYR A 8 -18.68 6.69 11.79
CA TYR A 8 -18.75 5.60 12.76
C TYR A 8 -17.37 5.28 13.36
N ILE A 9 -16.34 5.10 12.53
CA ILE A 9 -14.96 4.85 12.99
C ILE A 9 -14.47 6.02 13.86
N ASN A 10 -14.77 7.26 13.47
CA ASN A 10 -14.44 8.45 14.22
C ASN A 10 -15.17 8.51 15.57
N SER A 11 -16.44 8.10 15.62
CA SER A 11 -17.23 8.06 16.87
C SER A 11 -16.65 7.10 17.91
N LEU A 12 -15.93 6.07 17.47
CA LEU A 12 -15.20 5.15 18.35
C LEU A 12 -13.86 5.72 18.83
N GLY A 13 -13.42 6.87 18.29
CA GLY A 13 -12.08 7.42 18.49
C GLY A 13 -10.98 6.62 17.79
N TRP A 14 -11.33 5.83 16.77
CA TRP A 14 -10.41 4.95 16.05
C TRP A 14 -9.88 5.57 14.75
N LEU A 15 -10.37 6.74 14.37
CA LEU A 15 -9.95 7.42 13.16
C LEU A 15 -8.62 8.13 13.42
N GLN A 16 -7.55 7.61 12.82
CA GLN A 16 -6.25 8.25 12.77
C GLN A 16 -5.90 8.61 11.33
N THR A 17 -5.39 9.81 11.12
CA THR A 17 -4.96 10.29 9.80
C THR A 17 -3.46 10.50 9.76
N SER A 18 -2.90 10.40 8.55
CA SER A 18 -1.47 10.50 8.28
C SER A 18 -1.24 10.94 6.83
N THR A 19 0.01 10.89 6.38
CA THR A 19 0.40 10.98 4.96
C THR A 19 1.22 9.74 4.63
N ILE A 20 1.36 9.37 3.35
CA ILE A 20 2.21 8.22 2.98
C ILE A 20 3.66 8.38 3.48
N CYS A 21 4.15 9.62 3.56
CA CYS A 21 5.48 9.96 4.05
C CYS A 21 5.62 9.87 5.57
N GLN A 22 4.52 10.01 6.31
CA GLN A 22 4.52 9.92 7.77
C GLN A 22 4.32 8.49 8.24
N LEU A 23 3.37 7.78 7.63
CA LEU A 23 2.96 6.41 7.98
C LEU A 23 4.10 5.42 7.81
N HIS A 24 4.81 5.52 6.69
CA HIS A 24 5.97 4.71 6.40
C HIS A 24 7.13 5.66 6.08
N ASN A 25 8.37 5.27 6.41
CA ASN A 25 9.56 6.07 6.11
C ASN A 25 10.11 6.08 4.64
N PRO A 26 9.47 5.53 3.58
CA PRO A 26 10.05 5.50 2.24
C PRO A 26 10.38 6.90 1.68
N CYS A 27 9.73 7.95 2.19
CA CYS A 27 9.95 9.35 1.78
C CYS A 27 10.71 10.20 2.82
N LYS A 28 11.18 9.60 3.93
CA LYS A 28 11.58 10.34 5.15
C LYS A 28 13.09 10.49 5.36
N ALA A 29 13.93 10.05 4.45
CA ALA A 29 15.38 10.14 4.66
C ALA A 29 15.93 11.55 4.31
N ASN A 30 16.40 12.24 5.35
CA ASN A 30 17.35 13.37 5.33
C ASN A 30 17.01 14.59 4.46
N ILE A 31 16.30 15.59 5.01
CA ILE A 31 16.35 17.06 4.70
C ILE A 31 16.22 17.48 3.21
N SER A 32 16.21 16.56 2.25
CA SER A 32 16.42 16.72 0.82
C SER A 32 15.34 16.02 -0.02
N CYS A 33 14.34 15.42 0.63
CA CYS A 33 13.10 15.03 -0.04
C CYS A 33 12.28 16.31 -0.25
N SER A 34 12.39 16.91 -1.44
CA SER A 34 11.68 18.13 -1.84
C SER A 34 10.18 17.90 -2.04
N HIS A 35 9.73 16.65 -2.21
CA HIS A 35 8.32 16.28 -2.42
C HIS A 35 7.81 15.39 -1.29
N ARG A 36 7.17 16.03 -0.31
CA ARG A 36 6.35 15.33 0.70
C ARG A 36 4.92 15.25 0.18
N SER A 37 4.34 14.05 0.20
CA SER A 37 2.91 13.90 -0.05
C SER A 37 2.11 14.77 0.93
N GLN A 38 1.16 15.53 0.38
CA GLN A 38 0.23 16.38 1.12
C GLN A 38 -1.12 15.70 1.35
N THR A 39 -1.39 14.60 0.64
CA THR A 39 -2.66 13.90 0.76
C THR A 39 -2.80 13.27 2.14
N VAL A 40 -3.85 13.69 2.84
CA VAL A 40 -4.25 13.12 4.12
C VAL A 40 -4.95 11.79 3.88
N ILE A 41 -4.33 10.72 4.35
CA ILE A 41 -4.85 9.35 4.30
C ILE A 41 -5.25 8.88 5.69
N ILE A 42 -6.04 7.81 5.76
CA ILE A 42 -6.44 7.17 7.02
C ILE A 42 -5.50 6.01 7.29
N ASP A 43 -4.93 5.98 8.49
CA ASP A 43 -4.09 4.90 9.00
C ASP A 43 -4.96 3.67 9.26
N PHE A 44 -4.89 2.70 8.36
CA PHE A 44 -5.74 1.51 8.43
C PHE A 44 -5.15 0.44 9.34
N ASP A 45 -3.84 0.44 9.53
CA ASP A 45 -3.18 -0.37 10.54
C ASP A 45 -3.68 -0.03 11.94
N HIS A 46 -3.87 1.26 12.24
CA HIS A 46 -4.45 1.68 13.52
C HIS A 46 -5.87 1.12 13.74
N ILE A 47 -6.73 1.21 12.72
CA ILE A 47 -8.09 0.67 12.77
C ILE A 47 -8.07 -0.85 12.95
N LYS A 48 -7.21 -1.55 12.19
CA LYS A 48 -7.01 -3.00 12.30
C LYS A 48 -6.54 -3.37 13.70
N ASP A 49 -5.54 -2.71 14.26
CA ASP A 49 -4.97 -3.04 15.57
C ASP A 49 -6.01 -2.90 16.68
N LEU A 50 -6.84 -1.85 16.62
CA LEU A 50 -7.96 -1.67 17.55
C LEU A 50 -9.06 -2.71 17.34
N HIS A 51 -9.36 -3.06 16.09
CA HIS A 51 -10.35 -4.08 15.74
C HIS A 51 -9.94 -5.49 16.21
N CYS A 52 -8.68 -5.86 15.97
CA CYS A 52 -8.10 -7.17 16.29
C CYS A 52 -7.59 -7.25 17.75
N LYS A 53 -7.84 -6.23 18.58
CA LYS A 53 -7.35 -6.21 19.97
C LYS A 53 -7.87 -7.43 20.74
N GLY A 54 -6.96 -8.32 21.13
CA GLY A 54 -7.27 -9.57 21.83
C GLY A 54 -7.69 -10.73 20.92
N GLN A 55 -7.45 -10.63 19.61
CA GLN A 55 -7.70 -11.66 18.60
C GLN A 55 -6.43 -11.92 17.78
N GLU A 56 -6.48 -12.90 16.87
CA GLU A 56 -5.37 -13.11 15.92
C GLU A 56 -5.21 -11.89 15.00
N PRO A 57 -3.96 -11.43 14.76
CA PRO A 57 -3.71 -10.29 13.90
C PRO A 57 -4.01 -10.65 12.45
N LEU A 58 -4.80 -9.78 11.80
CA LEU A 58 -5.02 -9.84 10.36
C LEU A 58 -3.88 -9.14 9.61
N ALA A 59 -3.63 -9.52 8.37
CA ALA A 59 -2.71 -8.78 7.52
C ALA A 59 -3.55 -7.77 6.73
N SER A 60 -3.62 -6.50 7.11
CA SER A 60 -4.34 -5.48 6.32
C SER A 60 -3.40 -4.68 5.43
N VAL A 61 -3.97 -3.85 4.56
CA VAL A 61 -3.25 -2.73 3.95
C VAL A 61 -2.88 -1.69 5.01
N ASP A 62 -1.88 -0.87 4.70
CA ASP A 62 -1.35 0.10 5.66
C ASP A 62 -2.30 1.33 5.78
N ALA A 63 -2.93 1.75 4.68
CA ALA A 63 -3.81 2.90 4.66
C ALA A 63 -5.03 2.77 3.74
N ILE A 64 -6.03 3.61 3.99
CA ILE A 64 -7.13 3.86 3.06
C ILE A 64 -7.28 5.35 2.78
N TYR A 65 -7.79 5.68 1.60
CA TYR A 65 -8.16 7.05 1.24
C TYR A 65 -9.52 7.04 0.55
N LYS A 66 -10.34 8.05 0.85
CA LYS A 66 -11.61 8.23 0.15
C LYS A 66 -11.45 9.38 -0.85
N ASN A 67 -11.65 9.08 -2.13
CA ASN A 67 -11.91 10.07 -3.19
C ASN A 67 -13.32 9.82 -3.79
N GLU A 68 -13.50 9.94 -5.10
CA GLU A 68 -14.66 9.39 -5.82
C GLU A 68 -14.81 7.88 -5.59
N GLU A 69 -13.68 7.19 -5.40
CA GLU A 69 -13.56 5.76 -5.11
C GLU A 69 -12.88 5.52 -3.75
N LEU A 70 -13.02 4.30 -3.20
CA LEU A 70 -12.26 3.90 -2.01
C LEU A 70 -10.90 3.33 -2.42
N LEU A 71 -9.81 3.94 -1.97
CA LEU A 71 -8.47 3.46 -2.26
C LEU A 71 -7.93 2.65 -1.08
N PHE A 72 -7.48 1.42 -1.36
CA PHE A 72 -6.65 0.62 -0.47
C PHE A 72 -5.19 0.86 -0.83
N ILE A 73 -4.36 1.22 0.14
CA ILE A 73 -2.99 1.66 -0.08
C ILE A 73 -2.05 0.78 0.75
N GLU A 74 -1.20 0.03 0.04
CA GLU A 74 -0.10 -0.74 0.61
C GLU A 74 1.23 -0.03 0.30
N ILE A 75 2.06 0.20 1.30
CA ILE A 75 3.32 0.95 1.19
C ILE A 75 4.52 0.01 1.36
N LYS A 76 5.38 -0.06 0.34
CA LYS A 76 6.62 -0.86 0.33
C LYS A 76 7.86 0.00 0.21
N GLY A 77 8.67 0.05 1.27
CA GLY A 77 9.96 0.73 1.29
C GLY A 77 11.10 -0.20 0.90
N TRP A 78 11.56 -0.11 -0.35
CA TRP A 78 12.69 -0.87 -0.88
C TRP A 78 14.03 -0.19 -0.56
N LYS A 79 14.13 1.14 -0.56
CA LYS A 79 15.41 1.85 -0.34
C LYS A 79 16.06 1.44 0.98
N LYS A 80 15.30 1.51 2.07
CA LYS A 80 15.76 1.12 3.41
C LYS A 80 16.06 -0.39 3.51
N TYR A 81 15.28 -1.23 2.82
CA TYR A 81 15.53 -2.67 2.80
C TYR A 81 16.85 -3.00 2.10
N LEU A 82 17.12 -2.36 0.96
CA LEU A 82 18.40 -2.49 0.27
C LEU A 82 19.55 -1.97 1.11
N GLU A 83 19.43 -0.78 1.73
CA GLU A 83 20.45 -0.21 2.60
C GLU A 83 20.88 -1.16 3.71
N TYR A 84 19.93 -1.86 4.33
CA TYR A 84 20.25 -2.85 5.37
C TYR A 84 20.89 -4.13 4.86
N HIS A 85 20.67 -4.49 3.59
CA HIS A 85 21.09 -5.78 3.03
C HIS A 85 22.12 -5.66 1.90
N LEU A 86 22.68 -4.46 1.68
CA LEU A 86 23.57 -4.06 0.58
C LEU A 86 24.70 -5.05 0.22
N HIS A 87 25.17 -5.83 1.19
CA HIS A 87 26.32 -6.73 1.02
C HIS A 87 25.97 -8.23 0.95
N ASP A 88 24.76 -8.64 1.34
CA ASP A 88 24.39 -10.05 1.52
C ASP A 88 23.07 -10.45 0.84
N ILE A 89 22.46 -9.56 0.07
CA ILE A 89 21.19 -9.82 -0.60
C ILE A 89 21.38 -10.55 -1.93
N SER A 90 20.65 -11.66 -2.13
CA SER A 90 20.58 -12.36 -3.41
C SER A 90 19.27 -12.08 -4.16
N GLN A 91 19.23 -12.42 -5.45
CA GLN A 91 17.97 -12.36 -6.22
C GLN A 91 16.88 -13.26 -5.62
N LYS A 92 17.27 -14.37 -4.99
CA LYS A 92 16.34 -15.27 -4.32
C LYS A 92 15.70 -14.56 -3.12
N ASP A 93 16.49 -13.84 -2.33
CA ASP A 93 16.01 -13.09 -1.17
C ASP A 93 15.04 -11.98 -1.59
N ILE A 94 15.33 -11.27 -2.69
CA ILE A 94 14.39 -10.29 -3.28
C ILE A 94 13.06 -10.96 -3.64
N LYS A 95 13.09 -12.06 -4.39
CA LYS A 95 11.87 -12.77 -4.82
C LYS A 95 11.08 -13.29 -3.63
N GLU A 96 11.76 -13.83 -2.63
CA GLU A 96 11.14 -14.26 -1.38
C GLU A 96 10.53 -13.08 -0.63
N GLN A 97 11.21 -11.94 -0.57
CA GLN A 97 10.70 -10.74 0.07
C GLN A 97 9.45 -10.20 -0.61
N ILE A 98 9.41 -10.16 -1.95
CA ILE A 98 8.20 -9.77 -2.69
C ILE A 98 7.06 -10.75 -2.42
N THR A 99 7.35 -12.05 -2.39
CA THR A 99 6.33 -13.08 -2.13
C THR A 99 5.76 -12.96 -0.70
N LYS A 100 6.58 -12.54 0.27
CA LYS A 100 6.14 -12.28 1.65
C LYS A 100 5.18 -11.09 1.77
N TYR A 101 5.00 -10.28 0.74
CA TYR A 101 4.05 -9.16 0.77
C TYR A 101 2.61 -9.63 0.92
N LYS A 102 2.28 -10.85 0.49
CA LYS A 102 0.95 -11.45 0.64
C LYS A 102 -0.17 -10.49 0.24
N LEU A 103 0.01 -9.79 -0.89
CA LEU A 103 -0.88 -8.71 -1.36
C LEU A 103 -2.35 -9.15 -1.40
N GLU A 104 -2.60 -10.37 -1.87
CA GLU A 104 -3.94 -10.95 -1.93
C GLU A 104 -4.57 -11.05 -0.54
N LYS A 105 -3.85 -11.64 0.43
CA LYS A 105 -4.31 -11.76 1.81
C LYS A 105 -4.53 -10.39 2.44
N LYS A 106 -3.65 -9.43 2.13
CA LYS A 106 -3.77 -8.05 2.60
C LYS A 106 -5.07 -7.37 2.16
N LEU A 107 -5.41 -7.49 0.88
CA LEU A 107 -6.66 -6.97 0.36
C LEU A 107 -7.87 -7.71 0.97
N GLN A 108 -7.82 -9.04 1.03
CA GLN A 108 -8.91 -9.87 1.57
C GLN A 108 -9.24 -9.53 3.03
N ASP A 109 -8.23 -9.43 3.87
CA ASP A 109 -8.40 -9.10 5.29
C ASP A 109 -8.88 -7.65 5.46
N SER A 110 -8.42 -6.73 4.61
CA SER A 110 -8.89 -5.34 4.65
C SER A 110 -10.37 -5.24 4.30
N LEU A 111 -10.83 -5.96 3.28
CA LEU A 111 -12.25 -6.05 2.94
C LEU A 111 -13.07 -6.67 4.07
N SER A 112 -12.54 -7.72 4.71
CA SER A 112 -13.20 -8.39 5.84
C SER A 112 -13.39 -7.43 7.03
N ILE A 113 -12.36 -6.64 7.36
CA ILE A 113 -12.45 -5.62 8.42
C ILE A 113 -13.53 -4.59 8.08
N LEU A 114 -13.55 -4.10 6.83
CA LEU A 114 -14.55 -3.11 6.41
C LEU A 114 -15.96 -3.68 6.41
N ASP A 115 -16.19 -4.91 5.95
CA ASP A 115 -17.50 -5.56 5.99
C ASP A 115 -18.03 -5.69 7.44
N ILE A 116 -17.15 -6.00 8.40
CA ILE A 116 -17.52 -6.05 9.81
C ILE A 116 -17.86 -4.65 10.34
N LEU A 117 -17.07 -3.63 9.98
CA LEU A 117 -17.31 -2.25 10.42
C LEU A 117 -18.61 -1.70 9.81
N VAL A 118 -18.89 -1.96 8.54
CA VAL A 118 -20.14 -1.61 7.85
C VAL A 118 -21.34 -2.24 8.56
N SER A 119 -21.23 -3.53 8.91
CA SER A 119 -22.26 -4.25 9.65
C SER A 119 -22.51 -3.64 11.03
N LYS A 120 -21.46 -3.25 11.76
CA LYS A 120 -21.59 -2.61 13.09
C LYS A 120 -22.11 -1.17 13.02
N ALA A 121 -21.80 -0.46 11.95
CA ALA A 121 -22.27 0.90 11.70
C ALA A 121 -23.78 0.95 11.35
N ASN A 122 -24.47 -0.19 11.25
CA ASN A 122 -25.87 -0.30 10.82
C ASN A 122 -26.15 0.40 9.49
N ILE A 123 -25.17 0.38 8.58
CA ILE A 123 -25.32 0.94 7.23
C ILE A 123 -26.34 0.10 6.47
N SER A 124 -27.42 0.74 6.03
CA SER A 124 -28.66 0.08 5.60
C SER A 124 -28.55 -0.77 4.33
N ASP A 125 -27.46 -0.61 3.56
CA ASP A 125 -27.20 -1.40 2.36
C ASP A 125 -25.73 -1.86 2.27
N PRO A 126 -25.40 -3.03 2.84
CA PRO A 126 -24.07 -3.63 2.73
C PRO A 126 -23.70 -4.02 1.29
N HIS A 127 -24.68 -4.30 0.42
CA HIS A 127 -24.42 -4.63 -0.99
C HIS A 127 -23.95 -3.40 -1.77
N LEU A 128 -24.43 -2.21 -1.39
CA LEU A 128 -23.91 -0.95 -1.90
C LEU A 128 -22.40 -0.85 -1.61
N PHE A 129 -21.93 -1.28 -0.44
CA PHE A 129 -20.50 -1.20 -0.11
C PHE A 129 -19.65 -2.08 -1.01
N LYS A 130 -20.14 -3.29 -1.34
CA LYS A 130 -19.48 -4.16 -2.31
C LYS A 130 -19.46 -3.54 -3.72
N SER A 131 -20.53 -2.88 -4.14
CA SER A 131 -20.61 -2.27 -5.48
C SER A 131 -19.89 -0.94 -5.61
N LEU A 132 -19.52 -0.26 -4.52
CA LEU A 132 -18.72 0.96 -4.59
C LEU A 132 -17.39 0.70 -5.33
N PRO A 133 -17.01 1.57 -6.28
CA PRO A 133 -15.71 1.46 -6.91
C PRO A 133 -14.58 1.58 -5.90
N LYS A 134 -13.58 0.70 -6.02
CA LYS A 134 -12.38 0.70 -5.19
C LYS A 134 -11.15 0.48 -6.05
N GLN A 135 -10.01 0.95 -5.57
CA GLN A 135 -8.72 0.68 -6.18
C GLN A 135 -7.78 0.09 -5.15
N TYR A 136 -6.93 -0.83 -5.59
CA TYR A 136 -5.81 -1.30 -4.78
C TYR A 136 -4.51 -0.73 -5.33
N ILE A 137 -3.76 -0.02 -4.49
CA ILE A 137 -2.56 0.72 -4.87
C ILE A 137 -1.39 0.22 -4.03
N ILE A 138 -0.29 -0.11 -4.70
CA ILE A 138 0.99 -0.43 -4.09
C ILE A 138 1.92 0.77 -4.29
N VAL A 139 2.26 1.47 -3.22
CA VAL A 139 3.15 2.62 -3.23
C VAL A 139 4.57 2.18 -2.87
N THR A 140 5.57 2.64 -3.62
CA THR A 140 6.98 2.31 -3.34
C THR A 140 7.93 3.50 -3.48
N ASP A 141 9.11 3.43 -2.88
CA ASP A 141 10.17 4.46 -2.89
C ASP A 141 11.23 4.31 -3.99
N ILE A 142 11.06 3.34 -4.89
CA ILE A 142 11.89 3.16 -6.07
C ILE A 142 11.03 3.29 -7.33
N SER A 143 11.63 3.71 -8.44
CA SER A 143 10.94 3.77 -9.74
C SER A 143 11.93 3.67 -10.88
N THR A 144 11.53 3.02 -11.97
CA THR A 144 12.37 2.87 -13.18
C THR A 144 12.01 3.87 -14.28
N GLU A 145 10.90 4.57 -14.08
CA GLU A 145 10.28 5.48 -15.03
C GLU A 145 10.57 6.95 -14.68
N ASN A 146 10.92 7.24 -13.41
CA ASN A 146 11.12 8.59 -12.91
C ASN A 146 12.60 8.87 -12.55
N ASP A 147 13.09 10.02 -13.00
CA ASP A 147 14.42 10.59 -12.76
C ASP A 147 15.63 9.77 -13.28
N PRO A 148 16.25 10.16 -14.43
CA PRO A 148 17.40 9.48 -15.00
C PRO A 148 18.63 9.41 -14.08
N LEU A 149 18.80 10.36 -13.17
CA LEU A 149 19.94 10.42 -12.23
C LEU A 149 19.69 9.53 -11.01
N GLU A 150 18.46 9.55 -10.48
CA GLU A 150 18.04 8.63 -9.42
C GLU A 150 18.10 7.19 -9.96
N LYS A 151 17.61 6.96 -11.18
CA LYS A 151 17.77 5.70 -11.93
C LYS A 151 19.23 5.30 -12.12
N PHE A 152 20.14 6.23 -12.41
CA PHE A 152 21.56 5.93 -12.57
C PHE A 152 22.22 5.54 -11.24
N ALA A 153 21.91 6.25 -10.15
CA ALA A 153 22.43 5.94 -8.82
C ALA A 153 21.83 4.63 -8.25
N GLU A 154 20.53 4.41 -8.44
CA GLU A 154 19.84 3.17 -8.12
C GLU A 154 20.41 2.03 -8.96
N ASN A 155 20.61 2.21 -10.27
CA ASN A 155 21.23 1.21 -11.13
C ASN A 155 22.69 0.94 -10.77
N LEU A 156 23.50 1.93 -10.40
CA LEU A 156 24.90 1.71 -10.01
C LEU A 156 24.99 0.94 -8.70
N THR A 157 24.18 1.32 -7.71
CA THR A 157 24.08 0.60 -6.43
C THR A 157 23.58 -0.82 -6.67
N PHE A 158 22.56 -0.97 -7.54
CA PHE A 158 21.96 -2.25 -7.88
C PHE A 158 22.89 -3.15 -8.71
N LEU A 159 23.62 -2.62 -9.69
CA LEU A 159 24.60 -3.35 -10.50
C LEU A 159 25.84 -3.74 -9.68
N ALA A 160 26.23 -2.90 -8.71
CA ALA A 160 27.28 -3.24 -7.76
C ALA A 160 26.87 -4.38 -6.81
N THR A 161 25.59 -4.46 -6.45
CA THR A 161 25.06 -5.49 -5.55
C THR A 161 24.59 -6.77 -6.28
N PHE A 162 24.08 -6.66 -7.51
CA PHE A 162 23.48 -7.77 -8.27
C PHE A 162 24.08 -7.85 -9.67
N SER A 163 24.95 -8.84 -9.90
CA SER A 163 25.62 -9.08 -11.20
C SER A 163 24.67 -9.44 -12.36
N SER A 164 23.38 -9.68 -12.08
CA SER A 164 22.43 -10.28 -13.03
C SER A 164 21.14 -9.47 -13.29
N GLY A 165 21.16 -8.13 -13.13
CA GLY A 165 20.20 -7.24 -13.81
C GLY A 165 18.72 -7.29 -13.39
N LEU A 166 18.38 -7.84 -12.21
CA LEU A 166 16.99 -7.96 -11.73
C LEU A 166 16.45 -6.65 -11.13
N ASN A 167 15.78 -5.83 -11.91
CA ASN A 167 15.19 -4.61 -11.39
C ASN A 167 14.05 -4.86 -10.37
N LEU A 168 14.12 -4.28 -9.17
CA LEU A 168 13.12 -4.45 -8.10
C LEU A 168 11.73 -3.94 -8.47
N TRP A 169 11.65 -2.85 -9.23
CA TRP A 169 10.39 -2.35 -9.74
C TRP A 169 9.77 -3.37 -10.69
N ASP A 170 10.55 -3.90 -11.64
CA ASP A 170 10.07 -4.89 -12.60
C ASP A 170 9.67 -6.19 -11.88
N ALA A 171 10.42 -6.61 -10.87
CA ALA A 171 10.08 -7.79 -10.05
C ALA A 171 8.80 -7.57 -9.22
N THR A 172 8.57 -6.35 -8.70
CA THR A 172 7.33 -5.99 -8.00
C THR A 172 6.17 -5.95 -8.99
N LYS A 173 6.38 -5.40 -10.19
CA LYS A 173 5.41 -5.33 -11.28
C LYS A 173 4.99 -6.72 -11.77
N GLU A 174 5.94 -7.63 -11.96
CA GLU A 174 5.69 -9.03 -12.32
C GLU A 174 4.76 -9.73 -11.30
N GLN A 175 4.92 -9.41 -10.01
CA GLN A 175 4.08 -9.97 -8.94
C GLN A 175 2.68 -9.34 -8.91
N ILE A 176 2.56 -8.05 -9.24
CA ILE A 176 1.27 -7.39 -9.43
C ILE A 176 0.54 -7.97 -10.64
N GLU A 177 1.23 -8.27 -11.74
CA GLU A 177 0.64 -8.91 -12.93
C GLU A 177 0.12 -10.33 -12.64
N ARG A 178 0.70 -11.02 -11.64
CA ARG A 178 0.23 -12.33 -11.16
C ARG A 178 -0.88 -12.25 -10.12
N PHE A 179 -1.26 -11.04 -9.68
CA PHE A 179 -2.29 -10.87 -8.67
C PHE A 179 -3.62 -11.44 -9.18
N PRO A 180 -4.32 -12.27 -8.39
CA PRO A 180 -5.52 -12.96 -8.85
C PRO A 180 -6.76 -12.03 -8.76
N SER A 181 -6.79 -10.95 -9.56
CA SER A 181 -7.85 -9.93 -9.52
C SER A 181 -9.26 -10.50 -9.70
N SER A 182 -9.40 -11.63 -10.42
CA SER A 182 -10.67 -12.33 -10.59
C SER A 182 -11.32 -12.78 -9.28
N ARG A 183 -10.53 -13.06 -8.22
CA ARG A 183 -11.05 -13.44 -6.89
C ARG A 183 -11.75 -12.29 -6.18
N PHE A 184 -11.50 -11.05 -6.60
CA PHE A 184 -12.07 -9.83 -6.02
C PHE A 184 -13.11 -9.15 -6.93
N SER A 185 -13.51 -9.83 -8.02
CA SER A 185 -14.45 -9.29 -9.01
C SER A 185 -15.80 -8.86 -8.42
N GLU A 186 -16.24 -9.47 -7.32
CA GLU A 186 -17.49 -9.11 -6.64
C GLU A 186 -17.42 -7.79 -5.83
N TYR A 187 -16.21 -7.26 -5.58
CA TYR A 187 -16.00 -6.07 -4.75
C TYR A 187 -15.80 -4.77 -5.56
N ASN A 188 -16.00 -4.80 -6.89
CA ASN A 188 -15.77 -3.68 -7.80
C ASN A 188 -14.39 -3.02 -7.57
N ILE A 189 -13.33 -3.85 -7.56
CA ILE A 189 -11.96 -3.42 -7.30
C ILE A 189 -11.14 -3.46 -8.58
N SER A 190 -10.43 -2.37 -8.85
CA SER A 190 -9.38 -2.28 -9.86
C SER A 190 -7.98 -2.34 -9.26
N GLY A 191 -6.98 -2.74 -10.06
CA GLY A 191 -5.59 -2.90 -9.64
C GLY A 191 -5.17 -4.36 -9.36
N PRO A 192 -4.02 -4.58 -8.69
CA PRO A 192 -3.20 -3.58 -8.01
C PRO A 192 -2.47 -2.62 -8.98
N PHE A 193 -2.33 -1.35 -8.62
CA PHE A 193 -1.53 -0.36 -9.36
C PHE A 193 -0.21 -0.10 -8.63
N LEU A 194 0.92 -0.15 -9.34
CA LEU A 194 2.22 0.20 -8.79
C LEU A 194 2.47 1.70 -8.97
N VAL A 195 2.72 2.42 -7.87
CA VAL A 195 2.86 3.88 -7.86
C VAL A 195 4.15 4.27 -7.15
N TYR A 196 4.92 5.16 -7.76
CA TYR A 196 6.07 5.78 -7.09
C TYR A 196 5.57 6.80 -6.06
N CYS A 197 6.14 6.77 -4.85
CA CYS A 197 5.68 7.62 -3.76
C CYS A 197 5.72 9.13 -4.08
N LYS A 198 6.65 9.59 -4.92
CA LYS A 198 6.72 11.00 -5.37
C LYS A 198 5.58 11.39 -6.31
N ASP A 199 4.95 10.43 -6.98
CA ASP A 199 3.84 10.63 -7.89
C ASP A 199 2.47 10.36 -7.25
N PHE A 200 2.45 9.92 -5.98
CA PHE A 200 1.24 9.47 -5.30
C PHE A 200 0.14 10.52 -5.32
N ASP A 201 0.44 11.75 -4.91
CA ASP A 201 -0.55 12.84 -4.90
C ASP A 201 -1.12 13.10 -6.29
N ARG A 202 -0.28 13.04 -7.35
CA ARG A 202 -0.74 13.22 -8.74
C ARG A 202 -1.59 12.05 -9.23
N PHE A 203 -1.37 10.85 -8.71
CA PHE A 203 -2.08 9.64 -9.13
C PHE A 203 -3.52 9.61 -8.60
N ILE A 204 -3.75 10.12 -7.39
CA ILE A 204 -5.05 10.01 -6.70
C ILE A 204 -5.95 11.26 -6.81
N LEU A 205 -5.42 12.35 -7.38
CA LEU A 205 -6.13 13.62 -7.66
C LEU A 205 -6.59 13.67 -9.11
#